data_AF-A0AAN0X6B4-F1
#
_entry.id   AF-A0AAN0X6B4-F1
#
_cell.length_a   1.000
_cell.length_b   1.000
_cell.length_c   1.000
_cell.angle_alpha   90.00
_cell.angle_beta   90.00
_cell.angle_gamma   90.00
#
_symmetry.space_group_name_H-M   'P 1'
#
loop_
_entity.id
_entity.type
_entity.pdbx_description
1 polymer ?
#
loop_
_entity_poly.entity_id
_entity_poly.type
_entity_poly.pdbx_seq_one_letter_code
_entity_poly.pdbx_strand_id
1 'polypeptide(L)' 'MLRKHLKEFDESLEFILSNLEDDKRTIKPLSKIAKDTNVSDYKIRKYLSDLMDRGLGIRDRKRLVLKVDDVPN' A
#
# COMPACT_ATOMS: atom_id res chain seq x y z
N MET A 1 22.89 0.04 4.76
CA MET A 1 21.53 0.00 5.35
C MET A 1 20.49 0.77 4.52
N LEU A 2 20.74 2.02 4.07
CA LEU A 2 19.76 2.80 3.28
C LEU A 2 19.20 2.09 2.03
N ARG A 3 20.05 1.43 1.22
CA ARG A 3 19.63 0.78 -0.04
C ARG A 3 18.60 -0.34 0.15
N LYS A 4 18.64 -1.05 1.29
CA LYS A 4 17.69 -2.11 1.61
C LYS A 4 16.30 -1.55 1.90
N HIS A 5 16.23 -0.47 2.67
CA HIS A 5 14.98 0.22 3.00
C HIS A 5 14.33 0.95 1.81
N LEU A 6 15.10 1.36 0.80
CA LEU A 6 14.52 1.84 -0.47
C LEU A 6 13.89 0.67 -1.23
N LYS A 7 14.61 -0.43 -1.41
CA LYS A 7 14.11 -1.58 -2.18
C LYS A 7 12.85 -2.21 -1.58
N GLU A 8 12.78 -2.34 -0.25
CA GLU A 8 11.59 -2.85 0.44
C GLU A 8 10.39 -1.89 0.33
N PHE A 9 10.67 -0.59 0.24
CA PHE A 9 9.64 0.42 0.00
C PHE A 9 9.11 0.39 -1.43
N ASP A 10 10.00 0.28 -2.43
CA ASP A 10 9.61 0.17 -3.83
C ASP A 10 8.72 -1.07 -4.03
N GLU A 11 9.08 -2.21 -3.42
CA GLU A 11 8.25 -3.42 -3.42
C GLU A 11 6.88 -3.20 -2.77
N SER A 12 6.84 -2.53 -1.60
CA SER A 12 5.59 -2.21 -0.90
C SER A 12 4.69 -1.30 -1.73
N LEU A 13 5.28 -0.28 -2.35
CA LEU A 13 4.56 0.70 -3.16
C LEU A 13 4.00 0.05 -4.44
N GLU A 14 4.83 -0.67 -5.20
CA GLU A 14 4.40 -1.39 -6.39
C GLU A 14 3.28 -2.41 -6.07
N PHE A 15 3.44 -3.15 -4.98
CA PHE A 15 2.44 -4.11 -4.54
C PHE A 15 1.10 -3.44 -4.23
N ILE A 16 1.10 -2.33 -3.47
CA ILE A 16 -0.14 -1.64 -3.12
C ILE A 16 -0.76 -0.91 -4.32
N LEU A 17 0.04 -0.31 -5.21
CA LEU A 17 -0.45 0.33 -6.44
C LEU A 17 -1.15 -0.67 -7.37
N SER A 18 -0.67 -1.91 -7.46
CA SER A 18 -1.34 -2.97 -8.24
C SER A 18 -2.64 -3.50 -7.60
N ASN A 19 -2.93 -3.11 -6.35
CA ASN A 19 -4.07 -3.57 -5.56
C ASN A 19 -5.03 -2.43 -5.17
N LEU A 20 -5.08 -1.38 -5.99
CA LEU A 20 -6.07 -0.32 -5.87
C LEU A 20 -7.42 -0.75 -6.47
N GLU A 21 -8.50 -0.15 -5.98
CA GLU A 21 -9.80 -0.18 -6.65
C GLU A 21 -9.76 0.72 -7.91
N ASP A 22 -10.85 0.71 -8.68
CA ASP A 22 -10.93 1.39 -9.99
C ASP A 22 -10.71 2.92 -9.91
N ASP A 23 -10.90 3.52 -8.74
CA ASP A 23 -10.64 4.94 -8.48
C ASP A 23 -9.15 5.29 -8.39
N LYS A 24 -8.25 4.29 -8.45
CA LYS A 24 -6.80 4.41 -8.38
C LYS A 24 -6.30 5.15 -7.13
N ARG A 25 -7.09 5.13 -6.05
CA ARG A 25 -6.79 5.82 -4.78
C ARG A 25 -7.07 4.94 -3.58
N THR A 26 -8.19 4.23 -3.61
CA THR A 26 -8.64 3.35 -2.53
C THR A 26 -7.95 2.01 -2.65
N ILE A 27 -7.37 1.53 -1.55
CA ILE A 27 -6.76 0.19 -1.51
C ILE A 27 -7.87 -0.85 -1.35
N LYS A 28 -7.81 -1.93 -2.14
CA LYS A 28 -8.75 -3.06 -2.05
C LYS A 28 -8.82 -3.60 -0.61
N PRO A 29 -9.96 -4.18 -0.20
CA PRO A 29 -10.06 -4.86 1.09
C PRO A 29 -8.97 -5.93 1.26
N LEU A 30 -8.41 -6.05 2.46
CA LEU A 30 -7.34 -7.01 2.77
C LEU A 30 -7.67 -8.44 2.31
N SER A 31 -8.92 -8.88 2.54
CA SER A 31 -9.40 -10.21 2.13
C SER A 31 -9.42 -10.39 0.61
N LYS A 32 -9.71 -9.34 -0.15
CA LYS A 32 -9.67 -9.36 -1.63
C LYS A 32 -8.22 -9.44 -2.10
N ILE A 33 -7.32 -8.64 -1.54
CA ILE A 33 -5.88 -8.68 -1.86
C ILE A 33 -5.29 -10.06 -1.56
N ALA A 34 -5.55 -10.61 -0.37
CA ALA A 34 -5.05 -11.93 0.03
C ALA A 34 -5.55 -13.04 -0.92
N LYS A 35 -6.82 -12.98 -1.33
CA LYS A 35 -7.39 -13.91 -2.30
C LYS A 35 -6.80 -13.76 -3.71
N ASP A 36 -6.66 -12.53 -4.19
CA ASP A 36 -6.22 -12.23 -5.56
C ASP A 36 -4.72 -12.53 -5.76
N THR A 37 -3.91 -12.36 -4.70
CA THR A 37 -2.44 -12.44 -4.77
C THR A 37 -1.84 -13.67 -4.11
N ASN A 38 -2.63 -14.42 -3.32
CA ASN A 38 -2.17 -15.49 -2.44
C ASN A 38 -1.06 -15.05 -1.45
N VAL A 39 -0.96 -13.75 -1.19
CA VAL A 39 -0.06 -13.18 -0.18
C VAL A 39 -0.73 -13.21 1.19
N SER A 40 0.03 -13.54 2.23
CA SER A 40 -0.50 -13.57 3.59
C SER A 40 -0.94 -12.20 4.07
N ASP A 41 -2.03 -12.16 4.85
CA ASP A 41 -2.51 -10.96 5.54
C ASP A 41 -1.40 -10.23 6.30
N TYR A 42 -0.48 -10.98 6.91
CA TYR A 42 0.68 -10.41 7.62
C TYR A 42 1.57 -9.59 6.68
N LYS A 43 1.93 -10.15 5.52
CA LYS A 43 2.82 -9.49 4.56
C LYS A 43 2.13 -8.26 3.94
N ILE A 44 0.83 -8.35 3.65
CA ILE A 44 0.06 -7.19 3.16
C ILE A 44 0.03 -6.08 4.22
N ARG A 45 -0.23 -6.41 5.50
CA ARG A 45 -0.20 -5.42 6.59
C ARG A 45 1.16 -4.76 6.76
N LYS A 46 2.24 -5.50 6.55
CA LYS A 46 3.60 -4.95 6.56
C LYS A 46 3.77 -3.89 5.47
N TYR A 47 3.39 -4.20 4.23
CA TYR A 47 3.42 -3.22 3.13
C TYR A 47 2.59 -1.97 3.42
N LEU A 48 1.39 -2.13 3.98
CA LEU A 48 0.54 -0.99 4.36
C LEU A 48 1.18 -0.14 5.47
N SER A 49 1.79 -0.78 6.46
CA SER A 49 2.53 -0.10 7.53
C SER A 49 3.69 0.70 6.97
N ASP A 50 4.50 0.10 6.08
CA ASP A 50 5.65 0.75 5.45
C ASP A 50 5.24 2.03 4.68
N LEU A 51 4.06 2.04 4.05
CA LEU A 51 3.51 3.22 3.39
C LEU A 51 2.98 4.28 4.38
N MET A 52 2.32 3.84 5.46
CA MET A 52 1.82 4.74 6.50
C MET A 52 2.96 5.44 7.26
N ASP A 53 4.01 4.70 7.62
CA ASP A 53 5.18 5.23 8.32
C ASP A 53 5.91 6.31 7.51
N ARG A 54 5.69 6.32 6.19
CA ARG A 54 6.23 7.32 5.25
C ARG A 54 5.23 8.40 4.87
N GLY A 55 4.05 8.41 5.46
CA GLY A 55 3.01 9.42 5.21
C GLY A 55 2.24 9.26 3.89
N LEU A 56 2.38 8.12 3.20
CA LEU A 56 1.74 7.86 1.91
C LEU A 56 0.38 7.16 2.03
N GLY A 57 0.03 6.66 3.21
CA GLY A 57 -1.27 6.05 3.50
C GLY A 57 -2.05 6.87 4.51
N ILE A 58 -3.32 7.17 4.19
CA ILE A 58 -4.27 7.76 5.13
C ILE A 58 -5.44 6.79 5.37
N ARG A 59 -5.95 6.78 6.60
CA ARG A 59 -7.18 6.05 6.92
C ARG A 59 -8.36 7.01 6.75
N ASP A 60 -9.09 6.86 5.65
CA ASP A 60 -10.37 7.55 5.47
C ASP A 60 -11.51 6.64 5.93
N ARG A 61 -12.15 7.03 7.04
CA ARG A 61 -13.21 6.28 7.72
C ARG A 61 -12.76 4.85 8.06
N LYS A 62 -13.17 3.87 7.22
CA LYS A 62 -12.92 2.42 7.37
C LYS A 62 -12.02 1.86 6.26
N ARG A 63 -11.50 2.70 5.37
CA ARG A 63 -10.67 2.28 4.23
C ARG A 63 -9.31 2.98 4.28
N LEU A 64 -8.29 2.29 3.78
CA LEU A 64 -6.98 2.89 3.56
C LEU A 64 -6.94 3.48 2.15
N VAL A 65 -6.46 4.70 2.03
CA VAL A 65 -6.38 5.47 0.79
C VAL A 65 -4.96 5.98 0.64
N LEU A 66 -4.45 5.95 -0.59
CA LEU A 66 -3.15 6.56 -0.89
C LEU A 66 -3.26 8.08 -0.89
N LYS A 67 -2.30 8.75 -0.25
CA LYS A 67 -2.16 10.20 -0.28
C LYS A 67 -1.52 10.62 -1.61
N VAL A 68 -2.34 10.65 -2.68
CA VAL A 68 -1.88 10.95 -4.05
C VAL A 68 -1.65 12.46 -4.26
N ASP A 69 -2.29 13.32 -3.46
CA ASP A 69 -2.26 14.78 -3.67
C ASP A 69 -0.91 15.45 -3.36
N ASP A 70 0.08 14.70 -2.84
CA ASP A 70 1.43 15.19 -2.50
C ASP A 70 2.56 14.62 -3.39
N VAL A 71 2.26 13.82 -4.42
CA VAL A 71 3.28 13.35 -5.36
C VAL A 71 3.42 14.39 -6.48
N PRO A 72 4.53 15.15 -6.56
CA PRO A 72 4.73 16.09 -7.67
C PRO A 72 4.83 15.28 -8.97
N ASN A 73 4.09 15.72 -9.99
CA ASN A 73 4.25 15.23 -11.38
C ASN A 73 5.71 15.35 -11.86
#